data_AF-A2DZP4-F1
#
_entry.id   AF-A2DZP4-F1
#
_cell.length_a   1.000
_cell.length_b   1.000
_cell.length_c   1.000
_cell.angle_alpha   90.00
_cell.angle_beta   90.00
_cell.angle_gamma   90.00
#
_symmetry.space_group_name_H-M   'P 1'
#
loop_
_entity.id
_entity.type
_entity.pdbx_description
1 polymer ?
#
loop_
_entity_poly.entity_id
_entity_poly.type
_entity_poly.pdbx_seq_one_letter_code
_entity_poly.pdbx_strand_id
1 'polypeptide(L)'
;MIKPKNDKLASLLHYKGFRFENFRPYKKEEEILNLYSIESPLYYIAWDKVDDLKRKFPNLDINKNIDEFTPLDCALNYGSELCFNYLKNLGAEYTNNSEKYAVQGGNESIFMHMIEEGKSFDKMINIALRYRHNEIAEYLQSNFGQTPDSIAQSMYFGNYDVASYLLSNGANINDIYILFLFTIIVVL
;
A
#
# COMPACT_ATOMS: atom_id res chain seq x y z
N MET A 1 9.46 35.38 -8.38
CA MET A 1 9.67 34.00 -7.89
C MET A 1 9.14 33.04 -8.94
N ILE A 2 9.90 32.00 -9.28
CA ILE A 2 9.57 31.09 -10.39
C ILE A 2 8.51 30.08 -9.94
N LYS A 3 7.42 29.93 -10.70
CA LYS A 3 6.36 28.94 -10.43
C LYS A 3 6.85 27.52 -10.73
N PRO A 4 6.63 26.53 -9.85
CA PRO A 4 6.83 25.13 -10.20
C PRO A 4 5.98 24.69 -11.39
N LYS A 5 6.48 23.73 -12.17
CA LYS A 5 5.69 23.10 -13.26
C LYS A 5 4.54 22.25 -12.73
N ASN A 6 4.71 21.64 -11.56
CA ASN A 6 3.65 20.87 -10.92
C ASN A 6 2.62 21.83 -10.28
N ASP A 7 1.40 21.85 -10.80
CA ASP A 7 0.37 22.79 -10.36
C ASP A 7 -0.20 22.47 -8.97
N LYS A 8 -0.19 21.20 -8.54
CA LYS A 8 -0.54 20.83 -7.16
C LYS A 8 0.47 21.45 -6.19
N LEU A 9 1.76 21.30 -6.46
CA LEU A 9 2.82 21.90 -5.65
C LEU A 9 2.76 23.42 -5.67
N ALA A 10 2.56 24.04 -6.83
CA ALA A 10 2.38 25.49 -6.94
C ALA A 10 1.18 25.99 -6.12
N SER A 11 0.07 25.25 -6.12
CA SER A 11 -1.13 25.56 -5.32
C SER A 11 -0.84 25.46 -3.82
N LEU A 12 -0.16 24.40 -3.37
CA LEU A 12 0.23 24.26 -1.95
C LEU A 12 1.14 25.39 -1.48
N LEU A 13 2.17 25.74 -2.27
CA LEU A 13 3.03 26.88 -1.95
C LEU A 13 2.23 28.19 -1.89
N HIS A 14 1.29 28.39 -2.80
CA HIS A 14 0.40 29.55 -2.75
C HIS A 14 -0.38 29.64 -1.44
N TYR A 15 -0.95 28.53 -0.96
CA TYR A 15 -1.61 28.47 0.35
C TYR A 15 -0.65 28.72 1.52
N LYS A 16 0.66 28.46 1.36
CA LYS A 16 1.71 28.86 2.33
C LYS A 16 2.19 30.31 2.19
N GLY A 17 1.55 31.14 1.36
CA GLY A 17 1.83 32.56 1.23
C GLY A 17 2.78 32.94 0.08
N PHE A 18 3.25 31.96 -0.70
CA PHE A 18 4.10 32.20 -1.86
C PHE A 18 3.29 32.75 -3.04
N ARG A 19 3.71 33.89 -3.63
CA ARG A 19 3.01 34.52 -4.76
C ARG A 19 3.70 34.23 -6.08
N PHE A 20 2.93 33.78 -7.07
CA PHE A 20 3.37 33.57 -8.44
C PHE A 20 2.56 34.46 -9.38
N GLU A 21 3.22 35.01 -10.39
CA GLU A 21 2.59 35.88 -11.38
C GLU A 21 1.51 35.13 -12.16
N ASN A 22 0.33 35.74 -12.32
CA ASN A 22 -0.82 35.20 -13.06
C ASN A 22 -1.29 33.81 -12.61
N PHE A 23 -1.05 33.44 -11.35
CA PHE A 23 -1.43 32.13 -10.82
C PHE A 23 -2.51 32.25 -9.75
N ARG A 24 -3.50 31.35 -9.82
CA ARG A 24 -4.47 31.08 -8.76
C ARG A 24 -4.61 29.57 -8.60
N PRO A 25 -4.73 29.04 -7.36
CA PRO A 25 -5.02 27.63 -7.14
C PRO A 25 -6.32 27.20 -7.84
N TYR A 26 -6.30 26.03 -8.44
CA TYR A 26 -7.45 25.44 -9.15
C TYR A 26 -8.23 24.43 -8.29
N LYS A 27 -7.68 24.03 -7.14
CA LYS A 27 -8.27 23.14 -6.14
C LYS A 27 -8.00 23.69 -4.74
N LYS A 28 -8.88 23.37 -3.80
CA LYS A 28 -8.66 23.68 -2.37
C LYS A 28 -7.44 22.93 -1.84
N GLU A 29 -6.77 23.48 -0.83
CA GLU A 29 -5.58 22.86 -0.21
C GLU A 29 -5.88 21.42 0.24
N GLU A 30 -7.04 21.23 0.86
CA GLU A 30 -7.54 19.95 1.36
C GLU A 30 -7.67 18.88 0.27
N GLU A 31 -8.16 19.25 -0.92
CA GLU A 31 -8.32 18.35 -2.06
C GLU A 31 -7.00 17.95 -2.71
N ILE A 32 -5.93 18.69 -2.40
CA ILE A 32 -4.57 18.39 -2.87
C ILE A 32 -3.86 17.48 -1.87
N LEU A 33 -4.06 17.74 -0.57
CA LEU A 33 -3.40 17.01 0.52
C LEU A 33 -4.04 15.64 0.81
N ASN A 34 -5.36 15.53 0.65
CA ASN A 34 -6.07 14.31 1.01
C ASN A 34 -6.03 13.28 -0.13
N LEU A 35 -5.81 12.01 0.23
CA LEU A 35 -5.85 10.88 -0.69
C LEU A 35 -7.25 10.65 -1.27
N TYR A 36 -8.27 10.84 -0.42
CA TYR A 36 -9.69 10.75 -0.77
C TYR A 36 -10.42 12.03 -0.43
N SER A 37 -11.55 12.28 -1.10
CA SER A 37 -12.47 13.37 -0.73
C SER A 37 -12.96 13.18 0.70
N ILE A 38 -13.10 14.27 1.47
CA ILE A 38 -13.69 14.24 2.83
C ILE A 38 -15.17 13.80 2.84
N GLU A 39 -15.81 13.77 1.68
CA GLU A 39 -17.16 13.25 1.49
C GLU A 39 -17.19 11.73 1.23
N SER A 40 -16.02 11.11 1.06
CA SER A 40 -15.88 9.65 0.91
C SER A 40 -15.62 9.00 2.27
N PRO A 41 -16.24 7.86 2.60
CA PRO A 41 -15.89 7.09 3.79
C PRO A 41 -14.43 6.62 3.77
N LEU A 42 -13.84 6.42 2.58
CA LEU A 42 -12.43 6.00 2.44
C LEU A 42 -11.45 7.02 3.00
N TYR A 43 -11.81 8.31 3.03
CA TYR A 43 -10.99 9.31 3.71
C TYR A 43 -10.84 8.99 5.19
N TYR A 44 -11.94 8.73 5.87
CA TYR A 44 -11.92 8.45 7.31
C TYR A 44 -11.24 7.12 7.61
N ILE A 45 -11.44 6.12 6.75
CA ILE A 45 -10.77 4.83 6.88
C ILE A 45 -9.25 4.99 6.71
N ALA A 46 -8.78 5.60 5.62
CA ALA A 46 -7.34 5.75 5.35
C ALA A 46 -6.60 6.58 6.41
N TRP A 47 -7.30 7.50 7.09
CA TRP A 47 -6.76 8.28 8.20
C TRP A 47 -7.08 7.68 9.59
N ASP A 48 -7.61 6.46 9.64
CA ASP A 48 -8.03 5.70 10.82
C ASP A 48 -8.96 6.45 11.81
N LYS A 49 -9.85 7.30 11.28
CA LYS A 49 -10.79 8.14 12.03
C LYS A 49 -12.14 7.44 12.26
N VAL A 50 -12.12 6.35 13.02
CA VAL A 50 -13.28 5.45 13.19
C VAL A 50 -14.53 6.15 13.75
N ASP A 51 -14.39 7.10 14.68
CA ASP A 51 -15.54 7.78 15.29
C ASP A 51 -16.22 8.76 14.32
N ASP A 52 -15.42 9.45 13.49
CA ASP A 52 -15.95 10.31 12.43
C ASP A 52 -16.61 9.50 11.33
N LEU A 53 -16.04 8.33 10.98
CA LEU A 53 -16.63 7.39 10.03
C LEU A 53 -18.03 6.96 10.51
N LYS A 54 -18.16 6.49 11.75
CA LYS A 54 -19.44 6.08 12.36
C LYS A 54 -20.47 7.21 12.34
N ARG A 55 -20.04 8.43 12.70
CA ARG A 55 -20.92 9.60 12.79
C ARG A 55 -21.43 10.04 11.42
N LYS A 56 -20.56 10.07 10.41
CA LYS A 56 -20.90 10.58 9.07
C LYS A 56 -21.55 9.54 8.16
N PHE A 57 -21.20 8.27 8.33
CA PHE A 57 -21.68 7.17 7.49
C PHE A 57 -22.28 6.04 8.35
N PRO A 58 -23.36 6.31 9.12
CA PRO A 58 -23.97 5.31 10.00
C PRO A 58 -24.56 4.11 9.25
N ASN A 59 -24.90 4.29 7.97
CA ASN A 59 -25.46 3.26 7.09
C ASN A 59 -24.46 2.87 5.98
N LEU A 60 -23.15 2.88 6.28
CA LEU A 60 -22.13 2.47 5.34
C LEU A 60 -22.37 1.03 4.88
N ASP A 61 -22.43 0.82 3.57
CA ASP A 61 -22.40 -0.51 2.97
C ASP A 61 -20.96 -1.05 3.02
N ILE A 62 -20.69 -1.91 4.01
CA ILE A 62 -19.35 -2.35 4.39
C ILE A 62 -18.65 -3.26 3.36
N ASN A 63 -19.41 -3.89 2.46
CA ASN A 63 -18.88 -4.82 1.46
C ASN A 63 -18.92 -4.25 0.03
N LYS A 64 -19.46 -3.04 -0.14
CA LYS A 64 -19.51 -2.38 -1.45
C LYS A 64 -18.17 -1.74 -1.79
N ASN A 65 -17.73 -1.94 -3.03
CA ASN A 65 -16.58 -1.23 -3.57
C ASN A 65 -16.86 0.27 -3.76
N ILE A 66 -15.91 1.07 -3.30
CA ILE A 66 -15.83 2.53 -3.42
C ILE A 66 -14.46 2.79 -4.03
N ASP A 67 -14.39 3.40 -5.21
CA ASP A 67 -13.13 3.70 -5.90
C ASP A 67 -12.11 2.53 -5.87
N GLU A 68 -12.57 1.34 -6.25
CA GLU A 68 -11.80 0.06 -6.33
C GLU A 68 -11.53 -0.67 -5.00
N PHE A 69 -11.91 -0.10 -3.86
CA PHE A 69 -11.73 -0.71 -2.54
C PHE A 69 -13.05 -1.01 -1.85
N THR A 70 -13.17 -2.16 -1.21
CA THR A 70 -14.12 -2.27 -0.09
C THR A 70 -13.62 -1.41 1.08
N PRO A 71 -14.49 -0.96 1.99
CA PRO A 71 -14.08 -0.34 3.24
C PRO A 71 -12.98 -1.12 3.98
N LEU A 72 -13.10 -2.46 4.04
CA LEU A 72 -12.12 -3.31 4.71
C LEU A 72 -10.78 -3.33 3.97
N ASP A 73 -10.79 -3.46 2.64
CA ASP A 73 -9.56 -3.43 1.83
C ASP A 73 -8.83 -2.08 1.94
N CYS A 74 -9.58 -0.98 2.07
CA CYS A 74 -8.99 0.33 2.36
C CYS A 74 -8.30 0.33 3.74
N ALA A 75 -8.96 -0.18 4.78
CA ALA A 75 -8.36 -0.27 6.11
C ALA A 75 -7.10 -1.12 6.12
N LEU A 76 -7.11 -2.25 5.39
CA LEU A 76 -5.96 -3.12 5.21
C LEU A 76 -4.81 -2.40 4.50
N ASN A 77 -5.07 -1.76 3.37
CA ASN A 77 -4.06 -1.12 2.54
C ASN A 77 -3.36 0.07 3.23
N TYR A 78 -4.04 0.73 4.17
CA TYR A 78 -3.51 1.85 4.93
C TYR A 78 -3.13 1.50 6.38
N GLY A 79 -3.22 0.23 6.78
CA GLY A 79 -2.89 -0.20 8.14
C GLY A 79 -3.77 0.42 9.23
N SER A 80 -5.01 0.75 8.89
CA SER A 80 -5.95 1.50 9.73
C SER A 80 -6.67 0.57 10.71
N GLU A 81 -6.02 0.28 11.83
CA GLU A 81 -6.40 -0.76 12.78
C GLU A 81 -7.76 -0.52 13.46
N LEU A 82 -8.07 0.72 13.84
CA LEU A 82 -9.34 1.03 14.49
C LEU A 82 -10.51 0.81 13.53
N CYS A 83 -10.35 1.24 12.28
CA CYS A 83 -11.34 1.04 11.23
C CYS A 83 -11.44 -0.43 10.81
N PHE A 84 -10.32 -1.14 10.69
CA PHE A 84 -10.29 -2.58 10.44
C PHE A 84 -11.12 -3.34 11.49
N ASN A 85 -10.84 -3.12 12.77
CA ASN A 85 -11.54 -3.78 13.88
C ASN A 85 -13.04 -3.45 13.86
N TYR A 86 -13.40 -2.19 13.63
CA TYR A 86 -14.80 -1.79 13.51
C TYR A 86 -15.51 -2.47 12.34
N LEU A 87 -14.90 -2.49 11.15
CA LEU A 87 -15.50 -3.09 9.96
C LEU A 87 -15.62 -4.61 10.09
N LYS A 88 -14.62 -5.30 10.64
CA LYS A 88 -14.68 -6.73 10.96
C LYS A 88 -15.80 -7.05 11.94
N ASN A 89 -15.99 -6.24 12.98
CA ASN A 89 -17.09 -6.40 13.94
C ASN A 89 -18.47 -6.21 13.30
N LEU A 90 -18.57 -5.48 12.20
CA LEU A 90 -19.81 -5.36 11.41
C LEU A 90 -20.02 -6.52 10.43
N GLY A 91 -19.06 -7.45 10.32
CA GLY A 91 -19.13 -8.59 9.41
C GLY A 91 -18.58 -8.30 8.01
N ALA A 92 -17.66 -7.33 7.87
CA ALA A 92 -16.98 -7.10 6.60
C ALA A 92 -16.18 -8.34 6.17
N GLU A 93 -16.27 -8.69 4.89
CA GLU A 93 -15.63 -9.87 4.32
C GLU A 93 -14.30 -9.53 3.66
N TYR A 94 -13.33 -10.45 3.75
CA TYR A 94 -12.10 -10.35 2.98
C TYR A 94 -12.36 -10.59 1.50
N THR A 95 -11.66 -9.84 0.66
CA THR A 95 -11.61 -10.04 -0.79
C THR A 95 -10.38 -10.85 -1.17
N ASN A 96 -10.25 -11.20 -2.45
CA ASN A 96 -9.06 -11.88 -2.99
C ASN A 96 -7.77 -11.05 -2.93
N ASN A 97 -7.86 -9.75 -2.60
CA ASN A 97 -6.70 -8.86 -2.50
C ASN A 97 -6.38 -8.48 -1.05
N SER A 98 -7.21 -8.87 -0.08
CA SER A 98 -7.07 -8.42 1.31
C SER A 98 -5.71 -8.77 1.92
N GLU A 99 -5.19 -9.98 1.67
CA GLU A 99 -3.89 -10.42 2.17
C GLU A 99 -2.75 -9.57 1.60
N LYS A 100 -2.82 -9.25 0.30
CA LYS A 100 -1.87 -8.33 -0.35
C LYS A 100 -1.95 -6.93 0.28
N TYR A 101 -3.16 -6.41 0.49
CA TYR A 101 -3.34 -5.09 1.08
C TYR A 101 -2.85 -5.01 2.52
N ALA A 102 -3.06 -6.05 3.34
CA ALA A 102 -2.52 -6.11 4.69
C ALA A 102 -0.98 -6.03 4.70
N VAL A 103 -0.32 -6.77 3.80
CA VAL A 103 1.14 -6.71 3.65
C VAL A 103 1.61 -5.35 3.14
N GLN A 104 0.86 -4.70 2.25
CA GLN A 104 1.20 -3.34 1.78
C GLN A 104 1.02 -2.28 2.87
N GLY A 105 -0.04 -2.40 3.68
CA GLY A 105 -0.34 -1.48 4.77
C GLY A 105 0.62 -1.61 5.94
N GLY A 106 1.18 -2.80 6.17
CA GLY A 106 2.28 -3.01 7.11
C GLY A 106 1.91 -2.96 8.58
N ASN A 107 0.62 -2.95 8.91
CA ASN A 107 0.19 -3.01 10.30
C ASN A 107 0.29 -4.47 10.80
N GLU A 108 1.24 -4.72 11.70
CA GLU A 108 1.52 -6.06 12.25
C GLU A 108 0.32 -6.66 13.00
N SER A 109 -0.45 -5.85 13.73
CA SER A 109 -1.64 -6.29 14.47
C SER A 109 -2.69 -6.86 13.51
N ILE A 110 -3.00 -6.13 12.43
CA ILE A 110 -3.93 -6.59 11.39
C ILE A 110 -3.39 -7.84 10.67
N PHE A 111 -2.10 -7.84 10.33
CA PHE A 111 -1.45 -8.97 9.68
C PHE A 111 -1.57 -10.25 10.53
N MET A 112 -1.24 -10.16 11.83
CA MET A 112 -1.34 -11.29 12.76
C MET A 112 -2.78 -11.73 12.98
N HIS A 113 -3.73 -10.80 13.10
CA HIS A 113 -5.16 -11.11 13.17
C HIS A 113 -5.58 -11.95 11.97
N MET A 114 -5.17 -11.58 10.75
CA MET A 114 -5.52 -12.35 9.55
C MET A 114 -4.90 -13.76 9.54
N ILE A 115 -3.68 -13.92 10.05
CA ILE A 115 -3.06 -15.23 10.25
C ILE A 115 -3.89 -16.08 11.22
N GLU A 116 -4.32 -15.52 12.34
CA GLU A 116 -5.15 -16.20 13.34
C GLU A 116 -6.51 -16.62 12.78
N GLU A 117 -7.08 -15.84 11.86
CA GLU A 117 -8.29 -16.20 11.10
C GLU A 117 -8.02 -17.22 9.96
N GLY A 118 -6.79 -17.73 9.84
CA GLY A 118 -6.43 -18.79 8.90
C GLY A 118 -6.16 -18.32 7.47
N LYS A 119 -5.86 -17.04 7.26
CA LYS A 119 -5.46 -16.53 5.94
C LYS A 119 -4.04 -16.95 5.58
N SER A 120 -3.83 -17.26 4.30
CA SER A 120 -2.50 -17.60 3.76
C SER A 120 -1.86 -16.37 3.13
N PHE A 121 -0.56 -16.18 3.40
CA PHE A 121 0.24 -15.08 2.85
C PHE A 121 1.35 -15.60 1.92
N ASP A 122 1.05 -16.62 1.13
CA ASP A 122 2.00 -17.21 0.19
C ASP A 122 2.57 -16.18 -0.81
N LYS A 123 3.88 -16.22 -1.02
CA LYS A 123 4.62 -15.41 -2.01
C LYS A 123 4.50 -13.89 -1.79
N MET A 124 4.39 -13.45 -0.54
CA MET A 124 4.22 -12.04 -0.18
C MET A 124 5.51 -11.34 0.27
N ILE A 125 6.62 -12.06 0.49
CA ILE A 125 7.86 -11.49 1.04
C ILE A 125 8.42 -10.31 0.22
N ASN A 126 8.40 -10.39 -1.11
CA ASN A 126 8.85 -9.27 -1.96
C ASN A 126 7.93 -8.04 -1.83
N ILE A 127 6.64 -8.23 -1.53
CA ILE A 127 5.70 -7.13 -1.31
C ILE A 127 6.05 -6.44 0.01
N ALA A 128 6.25 -7.20 1.09
CA ALA A 128 6.65 -6.68 2.39
C ALA A 128 7.94 -5.84 2.27
N LEU A 129 8.96 -6.39 1.60
CA LEU A 129 10.24 -5.70 1.38
C LEU A 129 10.11 -4.43 0.51
N ARG A 130 9.31 -4.48 -0.56
CA ARG A 130 9.06 -3.31 -1.41
C ARG A 130 8.39 -2.16 -0.66
N TYR A 131 7.51 -2.50 0.28
CA TYR A 131 6.86 -1.52 1.16
C TYR A 131 7.64 -1.23 2.44
N ARG A 132 8.83 -1.84 2.60
CA ARG A 132 9.78 -1.66 3.71
C ARG A 132 9.25 -2.11 5.06
N HIS A 133 8.35 -3.08 5.07
CA HIS A 133 7.82 -3.71 6.28
C HIS A 133 8.66 -4.94 6.62
N ASN A 134 9.84 -4.70 7.20
CA ASN A 134 10.85 -5.73 7.43
C ASN A 134 10.39 -6.79 8.44
N GLU A 135 9.64 -6.39 9.47
CA GLU A 135 9.09 -7.25 10.51
C GLU A 135 8.15 -8.30 9.90
N ILE A 136 7.28 -7.88 8.98
CA ILE A 136 6.41 -8.80 8.21
C ILE A 136 7.26 -9.69 7.30
N ALA A 137 8.28 -9.15 6.62
CA ALA A 137 9.16 -9.94 5.76
C ALA A 137 9.91 -11.03 6.55
N GLU A 138 10.43 -10.70 7.74
CA GLU A 138 11.08 -11.62 8.66
C GLU A 138 10.12 -12.69 9.17
N TYR A 139 8.87 -12.31 9.48
CA TYR A 139 7.82 -13.26 9.85
C TYR A 139 7.54 -14.24 8.72
N LEU A 140 7.36 -13.74 7.48
CA LEU A 140 7.09 -14.57 6.30
C LEU A 140 8.25 -15.53 6.02
N GLN A 141 9.49 -15.09 6.19
CA GLN A 141 10.67 -15.94 6.05
C GLN A 141 10.73 -17.02 7.13
N SER A 142 10.57 -16.64 8.40
CA SER A 142 10.78 -17.54 9.54
C SER A 142 9.65 -18.56 9.72
N ASN A 143 8.40 -18.17 9.43
CA ASN A 143 7.22 -19.00 9.69
C ASN A 143 6.69 -19.68 8.42
N PHE A 144 6.88 -19.10 7.23
CA PHE A 144 6.44 -19.69 5.96
C PHE A 144 7.58 -20.10 5.03
N GLY A 145 8.84 -19.95 5.46
CA GLY A 145 10.00 -20.35 4.67
C GLY A 145 10.15 -19.55 3.36
N GLN A 146 9.51 -18.38 3.25
CA GLN A 146 9.56 -17.59 2.04
C GLN A 146 10.94 -16.96 1.86
N THR A 147 11.44 -16.96 0.64
CA THR A 147 12.68 -16.26 0.29
C THR A 147 12.37 -15.14 -0.71
N PRO A 148 12.99 -13.96 -0.56
CA PRO A 148 12.88 -12.91 -1.55
C PRO A 148 13.48 -13.35 -2.90
N ASP A 149 13.15 -12.60 -3.95
CA ASP A 149 13.79 -12.76 -5.26
C ASP A 149 15.31 -12.58 -5.12
N SER A 150 16.10 -13.21 -5.99
CA SER A 150 17.54 -12.95 -6.00
C SER A 150 17.84 -11.47 -6.27
N ILE A 151 19.01 -10.99 -5.84
CA ILE A 151 19.43 -9.61 -6.14
C ILE A 151 19.45 -9.36 -7.65
N ALA A 152 19.93 -10.31 -8.44
CA ALA A 152 19.99 -10.19 -9.90
C ALA A 152 18.60 -10.10 -10.54
N GLN A 153 17.66 -10.93 -10.09
CA GLN A 153 16.26 -10.88 -10.53
C GLN A 153 15.61 -9.55 -10.12
N SER A 154 15.84 -9.11 -8.88
CA SER A 154 15.32 -7.85 -8.35
C SER A 154 15.83 -6.67 -9.17
N MET A 155 17.12 -6.64 -9.48
CA MET A 155 17.72 -5.60 -10.34
C MET A 155 17.17 -5.66 -11.77
N TYR A 156 16.99 -6.86 -12.35
CA TYR A 156 16.43 -7.04 -13.69
C TYR A 156 15.00 -6.48 -13.82
N PHE A 157 14.14 -6.72 -12.83
CA PHE A 157 12.76 -6.23 -12.83
C PHE A 157 12.59 -4.84 -12.19
N GLY A 158 13.66 -4.19 -11.75
CA GLY A 158 13.62 -2.86 -11.13
C GLY A 158 13.07 -2.83 -9.70
N ASN A 159 13.07 -3.97 -9.00
CA ASN A 159 12.70 -4.09 -7.58
C ASN A 159 13.85 -3.61 -6.68
N TYR A 160 14.21 -2.33 -6.77
CA TYR A 160 15.38 -1.78 -6.11
C TYR A 160 15.30 -1.79 -4.57
N ASP A 161 14.10 -1.68 -4.00
CA ASP A 161 13.93 -1.80 -2.54
C ASP A 161 14.32 -3.21 -2.04
N VAL A 162 13.88 -4.26 -2.76
CA VAL A 162 14.25 -5.66 -2.47
C VAL A 162 15.76 -5.87 -2.68
N ALA A 163 16.31 -5.38 -3.80
CA ALA A 163 17.75 -5.46 -4.07
C ALA A 163 18.59 -4.76 -2.99
N SER A 164 18.16 -3.58 -2.53
CA SER A 164 18.83 -2.83 -1.47
C SER A 164 18.81 -3.58 -0.14
N TYR A 165 17.66 -4.16 0.22
CA TYR A 165 17.54 -5.01 1.40
C TYR A 165 18.50 -6.20 1.33
N LEU A 166 18.54 -6.90 0.20
CA LEU A 166 19.42 -8.05 -0.02
C LEU A 166 20.90 -7.70 0.09
N LEU A 167 21.33 -6.62 -0.56
CA LEU A 167 22.71 -6.12 -0.46
C LEU A 167 23.10 -5.81 0.98
N SER A 168 22.19 -5.17 1.73
CA SER A 168 22.43 -4.80 3.12
C SER A 168 22.54 -6.02 4.04
N ASN A 169 21.97 -7.16 3.62
CA ASN A 169 22.02 -8.44 4.30
C ASN A 169 23.05 -9.42 3.68
N GLY A 170 24.02 -8.91 2.92
CA GLY A 170 25.16 -9.70 2.44
C GLY A 170 24.88 -10.59 1.23
N ALA A 171 23.81 -10.33 0.47
CA ALA A 171 23.57 -11.04 -0.78
C ALA A 171 24.74 -10.87 -1.76
N ASN A 172 25.04 -11.92 -2.52
CA ASN A 172 26.13 -11.91 -3.49
C ASN A 172 25.76 -11.08 -4.71
N ILE A 173 26.41 -9.94 -4.89
CA ILE A 173 26.19 -9.05 -6.04
C ILE A 173 26.52 -9.69 -7.39
N ASN A 174 27.31 -10.76 -7.40
CA ASN A 174 27.66 -11.51 -8.61
C ASN A 174 26.66 -12.64 -8.92
N ASP A 175 25.54 -12.72 -8.21
CA ASP A 175 24.48 -13.67 -8.55
C ASP A 175 24.00 -13.42 -9.99
N ILE A 176 23.71 -14.51 -10.71
CA ILE A 176 23.29 -14.46 -12.11
C ILE A 176 21.82 -14.86 -12.18
N TYR A 177 21.00 -14.00 -12.77
CA TYR A 177 19.63 -14.33 -13.13
C TYR A 177 19.56 -14.70 -14.62
N ILE A 178 19.45 -16.00 -14.91
CA ILE A 178 19.26 -16.49 -16.27
C ILE A 178 17.77 -16.51 -16.58
N LEU A 179 17.29 -15.48 -17.28
CA LEU A 179 15.94 -15.50 -17.85
C LEU A 179 15.95 -16.50 -19.02
N PHE A 180 15.55 -17.75 -18.77
CA PHE A 180 15.36 -18.71 -19.85
C PHE A 180 14.36 -18.13 -20.85
N LEU A 181 14.86 -17.77 -22.03
CA LEU A 181 14.08 -17.41 -23.21
C LEU A 181 13.26 -18.63 -23.65
N PHE A 182 12.08 -18.83 -23.06
CA PHE A 182 11.03 -19.71 -23.59
C PHE A 182 10.43 -19.19 -24.91
N THR A 183 11.15 -18.34 -25.64
CA THR A 183 10.79 -17.86 -26.98
C THR A 183 11.26 -18.77 -28.10
N ILE A 184 12.03 -19.84 -27.83
CA ILE A 184 12.56 -20.73 -28.90
C ILE A 184 11.69 -21.99 -29.13
N ILE A 185 10.77 -22.35 -28.24
CA ILE A 185 9.96 -23.59 -28.40
C ILE A 185 8.68 -23.38 -29.25
N VAL A 186 8.32 -22.14 -29.61
CA VAL A 186 7.13 -21.86 -30.46
C VAL A 186 7.48 -21.81 -31.97
N VAL A 187 8.71 -22.16 -32.37
CA VAL A 187 9.15 -22.19 -33.79
C VAL A 187 9.72 -23.55 -34.21
N LEU A 188 9.14 -24.65 -33.71
CA LEU A 188 9.40 -26.01 -34.22
C LEU A 188 8.10 -26.66 -34.69
#